data_AF-A0A6P8M777-F1
#
_entry.id   AF-A0A6P8M777-F1
#
_cell.length_a   1.000
_cell.length_b   1.000
_cell.length_c   1.000
_cell.angle_alpha   90.00
_cell.angle_beta   90.00
_cell.angle_gamma   90.00
#
_symmetry.space_group_name_H-M   'P 1'
#
loop_
_entity.id
_entity.type
_entity.pdbx_description
1 polymer ?
#
loop_
_entity_poly.entity_id
_entity_poly.type
_entity_poly.pdbx_seq_one_letter_code
_entity_poly.pdbx_strand_id
1 'polypeptide(L)'
;MQRVLSFQMVRGVNESREFVTKRMCFSFILSIGFLTFLGGYTLGRFVMIRAMEFRAEKRRLELAGNGLENTEHLQRFMLKQLERASLDPDFEMKWDSFNLKEDDIYQVNNILSNLSLIEKVVKCQSHIVATARGAREPDRYVVLSASGEGVGIALKLAKIFNQIQEECTWKPRRSIIFCLFSASSNPCPEILSSFLPHKIVAYIVVDHQALQGKGHFIVSGSDIVQFMVLESASIVKDWFSYDNQLLSSNNTFYNVTTSRLALDIPHAVLSYVNNNITCNEDHHERELHKIILAQIVGQTIWKFSESLIIKWNPSYFNNTALDILKSINNTELLDVKEKVQQTLDKLLTSIKICNKKIDTVDNINTLDTRILNDLMMDLDRILLCPDKQNQSRTDWSKFFRLNHEPSDKIIMYMNEVVKCYENAIQFLQDR
;
A
#
# COMPACT_ATOMS: atom_id res chain seq x y z
N MET A 1 -32.57 -33.17 -56.12
CA MET A 1 -32.20 -33.52 -57.52
C MET A 1 -32.27 -35.04 -57.65
N GLN A 2 -33.35 -35.71 -58.03
CA GLN A 2 -33.74 -35.86 -59.44
C GLN A 2 -35.13 -36.52 -59.64
N ARG A 3 -35.94 -36.73 -58.59
CA ARG A 3 -37.23 -37.46 -58.70
C ARG A 3 -38.50 -36.62 -58.58
N VAL A 4 -38.38 -35.29 -58.56
CA VAL A 4 -39.54 -34.37 -58.52
C VAL A 4 -39.72 -33.61 -59.85
N LEU A 5 -39.05 -34.06 -60.93
CA LEU A 5 -39.04 -33.38 -62.23
C LEU A 5 -39.66 -34.18 -63.39
N SER A 6 -40.43 -35.25 -63.12
CA SER A 6 -41.08 -36.05 -64.17
C SER A 6 -42.60 -36.13 -64.04
N PHE A 7 -43.25 -35.03 -63.65
CA PHE A 7 -44.67 -34.85 -63.89
C PHE A 7 -44.85 -33.77 -64.96
N GLN A 8 -44.86 -34.21 -66.22
CA GLN A 8 -45.22 -33.34 -67.34
C GLN A 8 -46.74 -33.26 -67.47
N MET A 9 -47.24 -32.04 -67.21
CA MET A 9 -48.19 -31.29 -68.03
C MET A 9 -49.57 -31.89 -68.34
N VAL A 10 -50.55 -31.56 -67.49
CA VAL A 10 -51.85 -31.01 -67.93
C VAL A 10 -52.29 -29.98 -66.89
N ARG A 11 -51.96 -28.70 -67.09
CA ARG A 11 -52.61 -27.54 -66.44
C ARG A 11 -52.11 -26.24 -67.08
N GLY A 12 -53.02 -25.27 -67.19
CA GLY A 12 -53.00 -24.20 -68.19
C GLY A 12 -51.78 -23.28 -68.15
N VAL A 13 -51.47 -22.73 -69.33
CA VAL A 13 -50.39 -21.77 -69.61
C VAL A 13 -50.48 -20.48 -68.76
N ASN A 14 -51.60 -20.25 -68.05
CA ASN A 14 -51.78 -19.14 -67.11
C ASN A 14 -51.46 -19.47 -65.64
N GLU A 15 -51.38 -20.74 -65.21
CA GLU A 15 -51.09 -21.10 -63.80
C GLU A 15 -49.58 -21.17 -63.49
N SER A 16 -48.76 -21.40 -64.52
CA SER A 16 -47.31 -21.55 -64.38
C SER A 16 -46.59 -20.24 -64.04
N ARG A 17 -47.13 -19.08 -64.44
CA ARG A 17 -46.60 -17.76 -64.05
C ARG A 17 -46.83 -17.45 -62.57
N GLU A 18 -47.96 -17.86 -62.01
CA GLU A 18 -48.33 -17.59 -60.62
C GLU A 18 -47.52 -18.44 -59.63
N PHE A 19 -47.23 -19.69 -59.99
CA PHE A 19 -46.43 -20.59 -59.16
C PHE A 19 -44.95 -20.16 -59.10
N VAL A 20 -44.42 -19.65 -60.22
CA VAL A 20 -43.04 -19.14 -60.30
C VAL A 20 -42.90 -17.81 -59.54
N THR A 21 -43.88 -16.91 -59.64
CA THR A 21 -43.86 -15.63 -58.89
C THR A 21 -43.98 -15.84 -57.38
N LYS A 22 -44.87 -16.72 -56.90
CA LYS A 22 -44.98 -17.02 -55.45
C LYS A 22 -43.67 -17.60 -54.89
N ARG A 23 -43.02 -18.53 -55.60
CA ARG A 23 -41.71 -19.08 -55.17
C ARG A 23 -40.60 -18.03 -55.18
N MET A 24 -40.56 -17.17 -56.21
CA MET A 24 -39.61 -16.05 -56.27
C MET A 24 -39.80 -15.07 -55.11
N CYS A 25 -41.05 -14.76 -54.74
CA CYS A 25 -41.36 -13.90 -53.59
C CYS A 25 -40.92 -14.53 -52.26
N PHE A 26 -41.19 -15.81 -52.01
CA PHE A 26 -40.73 -16.49 -50.80
C PHE A 26 -39.20 -16.56 -50.72
N SER A 27 -38.52 -16.88 -51.82
CA SER A 27 -37.05 -16.87 -51.87
C SER A 27 -36.48 -15.48 -51.65
N PHE A 28 -37.11 -14.43 -52.17
CA PHE A 28 -36.69 -13.05 -51.98
C PHE A 28 -36.86 -12.58 -50.53
N ILE A 29 -38.01 -12.86 -49.92
CA ILE A 29 -38.26 -12.54 -48.50
C ILE A 29 -37.29 -13.31 -47.60
N LEU A 30 -37.05 -14.60 -47.87
CA LEU A 30 -36.07 -15.39 -47.13
C LEU A 30 -34.64 -14.86 -47.33
N SER A 31 -34.28 -14.41 -48.53
CA SER A 31 -32.96 -13.83 -48.79
C SER A 31 -32.77 -12.50 -48.05
N ILE A 32 -33.77 -11.62 -48.05
CA ILE A 32 -33.74 -10.38 -47.27
C ILE A 32 -33.67 -10.70 -45.78
N GLY A 33 -34.50 -11.63 -45.28
CA GLY A 33 -34.50 -12.06 -43.88
C GLY A 33 -33.15 -12.66 -43.46
N PHE A 34 -32.51 -13.43 -44.35
CA PHE A 34 -31.18 -13.96 -44.10
C PHE A 34 -30.11 -12.85 -44.09
N LEU A 35 -30.18 -11.88 -45.00
CA LEU A 35 -29.25 -10.75 -45.04
C LEU A 35 -29.41 -9.81 -43.84
N THR A 36 -30.64 -9.55 -43.37
CA THR A 36 -30.88 -8.77 -42.16
C THR A 36 -30.43 -9.51 -40.92
N PHE A 37 -30.64 -10.83 -40.84
CA PHE A 37 -30.13 -11.66 -39.76
C PHE A 37 -28.59 -11.66 -39.73
N LEU A 38 -27.94 -11.86 -40.88
CA LEU A 38 -26.48 -11.84 -41.01
C LEU A 38 -25.90 -10.44 -40.70
N GLY A 39 -26.56 -9.38 -41.17
CA GLY A 39 -26.20 -7.99 -40.88
C GLY A 39 -26.36 -7.67 -39.39
N GLY A 40 -27.45 -8.10 -38.77
CA GLY A 40 -27.67 -7.94 -37.32
C GLY A 40 -26.64 -8.70 -36.48
N TYR A 41 -26.29 -9.92 -36.88
CA TYR A 41 -25.26 -10.72 -36.21
C TYR A 41 -23.87 -10.08 -36.33
N THR A 42 -23.48 -9.64 -37.52
CA THR A 42 -22.15 -9.01 -37.72
C THR A 42 -22.05 -7.65 -37.04
N LEU A 43 -23.11 -6.83 -37.09
CA LEU A 43 -23.16 -5.55 -36.39
C LEU A 43 -23.17 -5.74 -34.87
N GLY A 44 -23.95 -6.69 -34.35
CA GLY A 44 -23.96 -7.03 -32.93
C GLY A 44 -22.58 -7.48 -32.44
N ARG A 45 -21.90 -8.34 -33.21
CA ARG A 45 -20.52 -8.77 -32.90
C ARG A 45 -19.54 -7.60 -32.94
N PHE A 46 -19.64 -6.71 -33.94
CA PHE A 46 -18.78 -5.53 -34.04
C PHE A 46 -18.96 -4.59 -32.86
N VAL A 47 -20.20 -4.26 -32.50
CA VAL A 47 -20.52 -3.41 -31.34
C VAL A 47 -20.03 -4.06 -30.04
N MET A 48 -20.22 -5.37 -29.88
CA MET A 48 -19.73 -6.10 -28.71
C MET A 48 -18.19 -6.04 -28.61
N ILE A 49 -17.47 -6.29 -29.72
CA ILE A 49 -16.00 -6.23 -29.74
C ILE A 49 -15.52 -4.82 -29.43
N ARG A 50 -16.05 -3.78 -30.10
CA ARG A 50 -15.71 -2.37 -29.84
C ARG A 50 -15.99 -1.97 -28.39
N ALA A 51 -17.12 -2.42 -27.82
CA ALA A 51 -17.45 -2.13 -26.43
C ALA A 51 -16.48 -2.82 -25.45
N MET A 52 -16.02 -4.05 -25.77
CA MET A 52 -15.00 -4.73 -24.98
C MET A 52 -13.63 -4.04 -25.08
N GLU A 53 -13.21 -3.64 -26.28
CA GLU A 53 -11.96 -2.89 -26.51
C GLU A 53 -11.97 -1.56 -25.77
N PHE A 54 -13.04 -0.77 -25.88
CA PHE A 54 -13.17 0.51 -25.18
C PHE A 54 -13.15 0.35 -23.66
N ARG A 55 -13.80 -0.69 -23.13
CA ARG A 55 -13.72 -1.01 -21.69
C ARG A 55 -12.32 -1.42 -21.26
N ALA A 56 -11.61 -2.18 -22.09
CA ALA A 56 -10.23 -2.59 -21.81
C ALA A 56 -9.28 -1.39 -21.84
N GLU A 57 -9.44 -0.48 -22.81
CA GLU A 57 -8.67 0.76 -22.91
C GLU A 57 -8.94 1.69 -21.72
N LYS A 58 -10.22 1.90 -21.36
CA LYS A 58 -10.57 2.66 -20.15
C LYS A 58 -9.95 2.05 -18.90
N ARG A 59 -9.99 0.72 -18.75
CA ARG A 59 -9.31 0.05 -17.63
C ARG A 59 -7.79 0.26 -17.68
N ARG A 60 -7.15 0.17 -18.85
CA ARG A 60 -5.71 0.42 -18.95
C ARG A 60 -5.33 1.82 -18.50
N LEU A 61 -6.13 2.84 -18.84
CA LEU A 61 -5.95 4.20 -18.37
C LEU A 61 -6.14 4.32 -16.85
N GLU A 62 -7.17 3.67 -16.29
CA GLU A 62 -7.36 3.62 -14.82
C GLU A 62 -6.22 2.91 -14.09
N LEU A 63 -5.52 1.99 -14.76
CA LEU A 63 -4.47 1.16 -14.18
C LEU A 63 -3.05 1.69 -14.48
N ALA A 64 -2.93 2.78 -15.23
CA ALA A 64 -1.67 3.40 -15.60
C ALA A 64 -0.89 3.89 -14.36
N GLY A 65 0.44 3.84 -14.43
CA GLY A 65 1.32 4.17 -13.30
C GLY A 65 1.00 3.41 -12.02
N ASN A 66 0.69 2.11 -12.09
CA ASN A 66 0.29 1.28 -10.95
C ASN A 66 -1.01 1.78 -10.26
N GLY A 67 -1.92 2.37 -11.05
CA GLY A 67 -3.17 2.97 -10.56
C GLY A 67 -3.00 4.37 -9.96
N LEU A 68 -1.78 4.90 -9.90
CA LEU A 68 -1.49 6.19 -9.27
C LEU A 68 -1.60 7.37 -10.24
N GLU A 69 -1.31 7.18 -11.53
CA GLU A 69 -1.22 8.27 -12.51
C GLU A 69 -2.55 9.03 -12.66
N ASN A 70 -3.67 8.31 -12.74
CA ASN A 70 -4.99 8.94 -12.81
C ASN A 70 -5.36 9.71 -11.53
N THR A 71 -4.75 9.35 -10.40
CA THR A 71 -5.04 9.96 -9.08
C THR A 71 -3.99 10.98 -8.64
N GLU A 72 -2.97 11.24 -9.46
CA GLU A 72 -1.84 12.12 -9.11
C GLU A 72 -2.32 13.54 -8.75
N HIS A 73 -3.32 14.05 -9.46
CA HIS A 73 -3.89 15.37 -9.18
C HIS A 73 -4.54 15.44 -7.78
N LEU A 74 -5.22 14.37 -7.34
CA LEU A 74 -5.80 14.25 -6.00
C LEU A 74 -4.71 14.12 -4.93
N GLN A 75 -3.67 13.35 -5.23
CA GLN A 75 -2.50 13.20 -4.36
C GLN A 75 -1.79 14.55 -4.16
N ARG A 76 -1.57 15.32 -5.23
CA ARG A 76 -1.03 16.69 -5.14
C ARG A 76 -1.95 17.63 -4.36
N PHE A 77 -3.27 17.51 -4.56
CA PHE A 77 -4.23 18.28 -3.79
C PHE A 77 -4.13 17.98 -2.29
N MET A 78 -4.11 16.70 -1.90
CA MET A 78 -3.91 16.27 -0.51
C MET A 78 -2.65 16.90 0.09
N LEU A 79 -1.49 16.77 -0.58
CA LEU A 79 -0.23 17.27 -0.04
C LEU A 79 -0.19 18.79 0.11
N LYS A 80 -0.83 19.53 -0.80
CA LYS A 80 -0.99 20.99 -0.67
C LYS A 80 -1.93 21.38 0.46
N GLN A 81 -2.97 20.60 0.72
CA GLN A 81 -3.85 20.83 1.88
C GLN A 81 -3.11 20.55 3.20
N LEU A 82 -2.21 19.56 3.22
CA LEU A 82 -1.35 19.26 4.37
C LEU A 82 -0.30 20.33 4.60
N GLU A 83 0.23 20.95 3.55
CA GLU A 83 1.14 22.11 3.68
C GLU A 83 0.47 23.29 4.42
N ARG A 84 -0.83 23.46 4.21
CA ARG A 84 -1.66 24.48 4.86
C ARG A 84 -2.26 24.02 6.19
N ALA A 85 -1.88 22.85 6.69
CA ALA A 85 -2.53 22.23 7.85
C ALA A 85 -2.28 22.98 9.16
N SER A 86 -1.19 23.74 9.28
CA SER A 86 -0.89 24.56 10.45
C SER A 86 -1.94 25.65 10.74
N LEU A 87 -2.86 25.90 9.81
CA LEU A 87 -3.98 26.84 9.98
C LEU A 87 -5.25 26.17 10.55
N ASP A 88 -5.26 24.85 10.72
CA ASP A 88 -6.43 24.09 11.21
C ASP A 88 -6.33 23.87 12.72
N PRO A 89 -7.32 24.31 13.53
CA PRO A 89 -7.28 24.10 14.98
C PRO A 89 -7.27 22.62 15.38
N ASP A 90 -7.81 21.73 14.54
CA ASP A 90 -7.78 20.28 14.82
C ASP A 90 -6.40 19.66 14.53
N PHE A 91 -5.53 20.36 13.79
CA PHE A 91 -4.13 19.95 13.58
C PHE A 91 -3.27 20.24 14.81
N GLU A 92 -3.65 21.22 15.63
CA GLU A 92 -3.03 21.50 16.93
C GLU A 92 -3.53 20.57 18.04
N MET A 93 -4.55 19.74 17.80
CA MET A 93 -5.14 18.86 18.81
C MET A 93 -4.10 17.86 19.33
N LYS A 94 -3.93 17.84 20.66
CA LYS A 94 -3.00 16.96 21.36
C LYS A 94 -3.76 16.08 22.33
N TRP A 95 -3.49 14.78 22.27
CA TRP A 95 -3.97 13.84 23.28
C TRP A 95 -2.90 13.63 24.34
N ASP A 96 -2.98 14.35 25.46
CA ASP A 96 -2.01 14.20 26.54
C ASP A 96 -2.05 12.77 27.10
N SER A 97 -0.87 12.15 27.20
CA SER A 97 -0.67 10.77 27.64
C SER A 97 -1.04 10.52 29.11
N PHE A 98 -1.24 11.58 29.90
CA PHE A 98 -1.46 11.51 31.34
C PHE A 98 -2.81 12.07 31.79
N ASN A 99 -3.46 12.95 31.02
CA ASN A 99 -4.73 13.60 31.38
C ASN A 99 -5.61 13.79 30.13
N LEU A 100 -6.16 12.71 29.60
CA LEU A 100 -7.26 12.81 28.65
C LEU A 100 -8.44 13.50 29.33
N LYS A 101 -8.92 14.61 28.77
CA LYS A 101 -10.26 15.07 29.10
C LYS A 101 -11.24 14.19 28.32
N GLU A 102 -12.29 13.67 28.97
CA GLU A 102 -13.35 12.93 28.27
C GLU A 102 -13.92 13.72 27.08
N ASP A 103 -13.85 15.05 27.18
CA ASP A 103 -14.19 16.03 26.13
C ASP A 103 -13.35 15.83 24.85
N ASP A 104 -12.06 15.51 24.95
CA ASP A 104 -11.17 15.34 23.78
C ASP A 104 -11.58 14.10 22.96
N ILE A 105 -11.87 12.99 23.65
CA ILE A 105 -12.35 11.75 23.02
C ILE A 105 -13.74 11.99 22.40
N TYR A 106 -14.61 12.73 23.09
CA TYR A 106 -15.92 13.08 22.55
C TYR A 106 -15.82 13.95 21.30
N GLN A 107 -14.94 14.96 21.30
CA GLN A 107 -14.70 15.83 20.14
C GLN A 107 -14.18 15.04 18.94
N VAL A 108 -13.14 14.21 19.12
CA VAL A 108 -12.60 13.36 18.04
C VAL A 108 -13.65 12.40 17.50
N ASN A 109 -14.43 11.77 18.39
CA ASN A 109 -15.50 10.88 17.97
C ASN A 109 -16.54 11.61 17.12
N ASN A 110 -16.93 12.84 17.50
CA ASN A 110 -17.88 13.64 16.74
C ASN A 110 -17.31 14.05 15.38
N ILE A 111 -16.04 14.46 15.32
CA ILE A 111 -15.38 14.78 14.05
C ILE A 111 -15.43 13.57 13.12
N LEU A 112 -14.92 12.41 13.57
CA LEU A 112 -14.81 11.21 12.73
C LEU A 112 -16.17 10.63 12.35
N SER A 113 -17.15 10.66 13.25
CA SER A 113 -18.51 10.14 12.96
C SER A 113 -19.28 11.01 11.96
N ASN A 114 -18.90 12.28 11.82
CA ASN A 114 -19.53 13.21 10.87
C ASN A 114 -18.91 13.15 9.47
N LEU A 115 -17.78 12.45 9.28
CA LEU A 115 -17.14 12.29 7.98
C LEU A 115 -17.86 11.23 7.15
N SER A 116 -18.38 11.60 5.98
CA SER A 116 -19.07 10.71 5.05
C SER A 116 -18.20 9.56 4.52
N LEU A 117 -16.87 9.70 4.56
CA LEU A 117 -15.90 8.65 4.23
C LEU A 117 -15.83 7.53 5.29
N ILE A 118 -16.12 7.84 6.55
CA ILE A 118 -15.98 6.91 7.67
C ILE A 118 -17.27 6.10 7.81
N GLU A 119 -17.19 4.78 7.61
CA GLU A 119 -18.34 3.88 7.73
C GLU A 119 -18.61 3.48 9.18
N LYS A 120 -17.55 3.31 9.98
CA LYS A 120 -17.64 2.78 11.33
C LYS A 120 -16.66 3.48 12.26
N VAL A 121 -17.16 3.94 13.40
CA VAL A 121 -16.37 4.44 14.52
C VAL A 121 -16.64 3.58 15.75
N VAL A 122 -15.60 3.08 16.38
CA VAL A 122 -15.66 2.36 17.66
C VAL A 122 -14.93 3.18 18.69
N LYS A 123 -15.66 3.66 19.70
CA LYS A 123 -15.12 4.44 20.82
C LYS A 123 -14.95 3.55 22.05
N CYS A 124 -13.78 3.63 22.66
CA CYS A 124 -13.45 3.06 23.97
C CYS A 124 -12.90 4.15 24.89
N GLN A 125 -12.66 3.82 26.16
CA GLN A 125 -12.20 4.79 27.17
C GLN A 125 -10.82 5.41 26.85
N SER A 126 -9.94 4.69 26.14
CA SER A 126 -8.56 5.11 25.88
C SER A 126 -8.20 5.23 24.39
N HIS A 127 -9.11 4.88 23.50
CA HIS A 127 -8.85 4.84 22.06
C HIS A 127 -10.13 4.95 21.22
N ILE A 128 -9.96 5.37 19.97
CA ILE A 128 -10.98 5.44 18.94
C ILE A 128 -10.45 4.73 17.69
N VAL A 129 -11.27 3.86 17.11
CA VAL A 129 -10.99 3.21 15.82
C VAL A 129 -12.03 3.65 14.80
N ALA A 130 -11.61 4.37 13.77
CA ALA A 130 -12.44 4.76 12.64
C ALA A 130 -12.03 4.01 11.38
N THR A 131 -13.00 3.48 10.63
CA THR A 131 -12.76 2.69 9.42
C THR A 131 -13.39 3.36 8.21
N ALA A 132 -12.57 3.66 7.21
CA ALA A 132 -13.00 4.00 5.86
C ALA A 132 -12.92 2.74 4.99
N ARG A 133 -14.03 2.34 4.36
CA ARG A 133 -14.08 1.09 3.59
C ARG A 133 -13.57 1.27 2.17
N GLY A 134 -12.71 0.35 1.76
CA GLY A 134 -12.16 0.28 0.41
C GLY A 134 -13.21 -0.11 -0.64
N ALA A 135 -13.08 0.43 -1.84
CA ALA A 135 -14.02 0.18 -2.95
C ALA A 135 -13.76 -1.14 -3.69
N ARG A 136 -12.50 -1.58 -3.80
CA ARG A 136 -12.12 -2.78 -4.58
C ARG A 136 -11.60 -3.92 -3.70
N GLU A 137 -10.82 -3.60 -2.67
CA GLU A 137 -10.25 -4.55 -1.71
C GLU A 137 -10.66 -4.16 -0.28
N PRO A 138 -11.97 -4.22 0.06
CA PRO A 138 -12.46 -3.82 1.38
C PRO A 138 -11.91 -4.68 2.53
N ASP A 139 -11.39 -5.87 2.22
CA ASP A 139 -10.85 -6.85 3.15
C ASP A 139 -9.32 -6.72 3.35
N ARG A 140 -8.68 -5.70 2.78
CA ARG A 140 -7.28 -5.35 3.00
C ARG A 140 -7.22 -3.99 3.69
N TYR A 141 -6.39 -3.88 4.72
CA TYR A 141 -6.36 -2.73 5.61
C TYR A 141 -5.00 -2.03 5.61
N VAL A 142 -5.02 -0.71 5.48
CA VAL A 142 -3.90 0.18 5.79
C VAL A 142 -4.24 0.86 7.10
N VAL A 143 -3.41 0.66 8.12
CA VAL A 143 -3.69 1.16 9.47
C VAL A 143 -2.77 2.33 9.78
N LEU A 144 -3.35 3.46 10.15
CA LEU A 144 -2.65 4.58 10.78
C LEU A 144 -2.92 4.54 12.28
N SER A 145 -1.88 4.26 13.05
CA SER A 145 -1.89 4.26 14.51
C SER A 145 -1.23 5.54 15.00
N ALA A 146 -1.97 6.39 15.71
CA ALA A 146 -1.47 7.69 16.15
C ALA A 146 -1.81 8.01 17.61
N SER A 147 -0.88 8.69 18.28
CA SER A 147 -0.99 9.14 19.67
C SER A 147 -0.45 10.57 19.85
N GLY A 148 -0.88 11.25 20.92
CA GLY A 148 -0.43 12.61 21.23
C GLY A 148 -0.64 13.60 20.10
N GLU A 149 0.42 14.25 19.65
CA GLU A 149 0.41 15.20 18.53
C GLU A 149 0.16 14.51 17.17
N GLY A 150 0.38 13.19 17.07
CA GLY A 150 0.06 12.42 15.86
C GLY A 150 -1.45 12.32 15.58
N VAL A 151 -2.29 12.53 16.61
CA VAL A 151 -3.75 12.51 16.46
C VAL A 151 -4.23 13.64 15.54
N GLY A 152 -3.66 14.85 15.69
CA GLY A 152 -3.97 15.98 14.81
C GLY A 152 -3.64 15.70 13.34
N ILE A 153 -2.52 15.02 13.07
CA ILE A 153 -2.15 14.56 11.72
C ILE A 153 -3.21 13.60 11.16
N ALA A 154 -3.59 12.60 11.95
CA ALA A 154 -4.56 11.60 11.52
C ALA A 154 -5.95 12.19 11.26
N LEU A 155 -6.42 13.11 12.12
CA LEU A 155 -7.68 13.83 11.95
C LEU A 155 -7.67 14.70 10.68
N LYS A 156 -6.59 15.45 10.46
CA LYS A 156 -6.47 16.30 9.28
C LYS A 156 -6.46 15.47 8.00
N LEU A 157 -5.76 14.34 7.99
CA LEU A 157 -5.79 13.39 6.88
C LEU A 157 -7.19 12.86 6.62
N ALA A 158 -7.90 12.44 7.67
CA ALA A 158 -9.28 11.95 7.54
C ALA A 158 -10.22 13.00 6.93
N LYS A 159 -10.11 14.28 7.37
CA LYS A 159 -10.87 15.40 6.80
C LYS A 159 -10.52 15.65 5.32
N ILE A 160 -9.24 15.65 4.97
CA ILE A 160 -8.80 15.87 3.58
C ILE A 160 -9.31 14.75 2.68
N PHE A 161 -9.22 13.50 3.12
CA PHE A 161 -9.77 12.36 2.40
C PHE A 161 -11.29 12.44 2.25
N ASN A 162 -11.99 12.90 3.29
CA ASN A 162 -13.42 13.14 3.22
C ASN A 162 -13.76 14.23 2.19
N GLN A 163 -13.02 15.33 2.17
CA GLN A 163 -13.18 16.40 1.18
C GLN A 163 -12.97 15.88 -0.24
N ILE A 164 -11.92 15.09 -0.48
CA ILE A 164 -11.65 14.47 -1.79
C ILE A 164 -12.78 13.51 -2.18
N GLN A 165 -13.35 12.76 -1.22
CA GLN A 165 -14.53 11.94 -1.48
C GLN A 165 -15.74 12.79 -1.89
N GLU A 166 -16.03 13.88 -1.17
CA GLU A 166 -17.21 14.71 -1.43
C GLU A 166 -17.11 15.47 -2.75
N GLU A 167 -15.94 16.01 -3.08
CA GLU A 167 -15.73 16.81 -4.30
C GLU A 167 -15.49 15.94 -5.54
N CYS A 168 -14.78 14.81 -5.40
CA CYS A 168 -14.31 14.01 -6.54
C CYS A 168 -14.90 12.59 -6.57
N THR A 169 -15.81 12.24 -5.65
CA THR A 169 -16.40 10.88 -5.50
C THR A 169 -15.35 9.77 -5.33
N TRP A 170 -14.15 10.14 -4.88
CA TRP A 170 -13.06 9.20 -4.66
C TRP A 170 -13.36 8.30 -3.46
N LYS A 171 -12.94 7.04 -3.58
CA LYS A 171 -12.89 6.08 -2.49
C LYS A 171 -11.60 5.29 -2.59
N PRO A 172 -10.93 5.00 -1.46
CA PRO A 172 -9.68 4.27 -1.51
C PRO A 172 -9.89 2.85 -2.05
N ARG A 173 -8.92 2.29 -2.76
CA ARG A 173 -9.01 0.90 -3.26
C ARG A 173 -9.05 -0.08 -2.07
N ARG A 174 -8.17 0.09 -1.09
CA ARG A 174 -8.11 -0.69 0.17
C ARG A 174 -8.75 0.08 1.33
N SER A 175 -9.21 -0.63 2.36
CA SER A 175 -9.78 0.00 3.55
C SER A 175 -8.69 0.70 4.37
N ILE A 176 -9.02 1.86 4.93
CA ILE A 176 -8.11 2.63 5.80
C ILE A 176 -8.67 2.61 7.22
N ILE A 177 -7.84 2.28 8.20
CA ILE A 177 -8.20 2.30 9.62
C ILE A 177 -7.38 3.39 10.30
N PHE A 178 -8.07 4.34 10.93
CA PHE A 178 -7.49 5.31 11.85
C PHE A 178 -7.66 4.79 13.27
N CYS A 179 -6.57 4.42 13.92
CA CYS A 179 -6.55 4.02 15.32
C CYS A 179 -5.85 5.09 16.15
N LEU A 180 -6.64 5.83 16.91
CA LEU A 180 -6.21 6.98 17.71
C LEU A 180 -6.27 6.59 19.17
N PHE A 181 -5.19 6.81 19.93
CA PHE A 181 -5.14 6.41 21.33
C PHE A 181 -4.35 7.40 22.18
N SER A 182 -4.68 7.43 23.47
CA SER A 182 -3.89 8.15 24.47
C SER A 182 -3.52 7.19 25.58
N ALA A 183 -2.42 6.50 25.36
CA ALA A 183 -1.81 5.60 26.30
C ALA A 183 -0.31 5.55 26.02
N SER A 184 0.49 5.25 27.05
CA SER A 184 1.94 5.06 26.91
C SER A 184 2.31 3.83 26.08
N SER A 185 1.38 2.87 25.94
CA SER A 185 1.51 1.70 25.07
C SER A 185 0.44 1.74 23.99
N ASN A 186 0.78 1.22 22.81
CA ASN A 186 -0.11 1.20 21.66
C ASN A 186 -1.13 0.05 21.78
N PRO A 187 -2.43 0.31 22.02
CA PRO A 187 -3.44 -0.75 22.16
C PRO A 187 -3.94 -1.26 20.80
N CYS A 188 -3.66 -0.53 19.72
CA CYS A 188 -4.19 -0.82 18.38
C CYS A 188 -3.88 -2.23 17.87
N PRO A 189 -2.66 -2.79 18.06
CA PRO A 189 -2.37 -4.15 17.61
C PRO A 189 -3.22 -5.20 18.31
N GLU A 190 -3.46 -5.06 19.62
CA GLU A 190 -4.28 -6.02 20.38
C GLU A 190 -5.75 -5.97 19.92
N ILE A 191 -6.27 -4.76 19.67
CA ILE A 191 -7.63 -4.57 19.14
C ILE A 191 -7.79 -5.21 17.77
N LEU A 192 -6.77 -5.10 16.92
CA LEU A 192 -6.75 -5.67 15.57
C LEU A 192 -6.40 -7.16 15.54
N SER A 193 -5.78 -7.70 16.60
CA SER A 193 -5.22 -9.06 16.64
C SER A 193 -6.25 -10.18 16.61
N SER A 194 -7.50 -9.92 17.02
CA SER A 194 -8.51 -10.97 17.17
C SER A 194 -8.90 -11.68 15.86
N PHE A 195 -8.72 -11.06 14.68
CA PHE A 195 -9.06 -11.67 13.38
C PHE A 195 -8.26 -11.18 12.14
N LEU A 196 -7.35 -10.21 12.28
CA LEU A 196 -6.89 -9.37 11.14
C LEU A 196 -5.39 -9.32 10.76
N PRO A 197 -4.41 -9.96 11.44
CA PRO A 197 -2.99 -9.77 11.08
C PRO A 197 -2.67 -10.04 9.61
N HIS A 198 -3.23 -11.10 9.03
CA HIS A 198 -3.06 -11.48 7.62
C HIS A 198 -3.82 -10.61 6.61
N LYS A 199 -4.50 -9.55 7.07
CA LYS A 199 -5.24 -8.62 6.20
C LYS A 199 -4.66 -7.21 6.27
N ILE A 200 -3.74 -6.95 7.19
CA ILE A 200 -3.09 -5.65 7.34
C ILE A 200 -1.92 -5.60 6.38
N VAL A 201 -2.07 -4.74 5.38
CA VAL A 201 -1.07 -4.51 4.33
C VAL A 201 0.08 -3.68 4.86
N ALA A 202 -0.22 -2.68 5.67
CA ALA A 202 0.77 -1.84 6.32
C ALA A 202 0.21 -1.25 7.62
N TYR A 203 1.03 -1.26 8.66
CA TYR A 203 0.75 -0.66 9.95
C TYR A 203 1.70 0.52 10.20
N ILE A 204 1.20 1.74 10.01
CA ILE A 204 1.98 2.98 10.10
C ILE A 204 1.77 3.60 11.48
N VAL A 205 2.85 3.84 12.21
CA VAL A 205 2.81 4.42 13.55
C VAL A 205 3.41 5.81 13.55
N VAL A 206 2.65 6.74 14.13
CA VAL A 206 3.06 8.12 14.40
C VAL A 206 2.82 8.39 15.88
N ASP A 207 3.86 8.17 16.69
CA ASP A 207 3.78 8.37 18.14
C ASP A 207 4.04 9.84 18.53
N HIS A 208 3.63 10.25 19.72
CA HIS A 208 3.96 11.57 20.25
C HIS A 208 5.47 11.83 20.27
N GLN A 209 6.26 10.83 20.68
CA GLN A 209 7.71 10.93 20.73
C GLN A 209 8.34 11.14 19.34
N ALA A 210 7.65 10.69 18.28
CA ALA A 210 8.11 10.86 16.90
C ALA A 210 8.22 12.33 16.48
N LEU A 211 7.39 13.19 17.07
CA LEU A 211 7.25 14.60 16.73
C LEU A 211 8.08 15.54 17.62
N GLN A 212 8.74 14.99 18.64
CA GLN A 212 9.61 15.76 19.55
C GLN A 212 11.06 15.80 19.10
N GLY A 213 11.46 14.95 18.15
CA GLY A 213 12.82 14.92 17.64
C GLY A 213 13.16 16.15 16.81
N LYS A 214 14.39 16.64 16.99
CA LYS A 214 14.94 17.83 16.30
C LYS A 214 15.95 17.50 15.20
N GLY A 215 16.35 16.23 15.13
CA GLY A 215 17.34 15.74 14.19
C GLY A 215 16.70 15.22 12.92
N HIS A 216 17.40 14.34 12.26
CA HIS A 216 16.98 13.79 10.97
C HIS A 216 15.73 12.92 11.07
N PHE A 217 14.96 12.88 9.99
CA PHE A 217 13.87 11.93 9.82
C PHE A 217 14.41 10.50 9.79
N ILE A 218 13.82 9.62 10.60
CA ILE A 218 14.14 8.20 10.69
C ILE A 218 12.87 7.36 10.57
N VAL A 219 13.03 6.18 9.97
CA VAL A 219 11.98 5.18 9.83
C VAL A 219 12.53 3.85 10.29
N SER A 220 11.79 3.16 11.15
CA SER A 220 12.10 1.78 11.57
C SER A 220 10.89 0.89 11.27
N GLY A 221 11.10 -0.35 10.83
CA GLY A 221 9.98 -1.20 10.46
C GLY A 221 10.36 -2.42 9.64
N SER A 222 9.35 -3.09 9.08
CA SER A 222 9.51 -4.16 8.10
C SER A 222 10.07 -3.61 6.79
N ASP A 223 10.83 -4.43 6.06
CA ASP A 223 11.69 -3.97 4.97
C ASP A 223 10.91 -3.36 3.80
N ILE A 224 9.73 -3.90 3.48
CA ILE A 224 8.90 -3.39 2.38
C ILE A 224 8.16 -2.12 2.80
N VAL A 225 7.56 -2.10 4.00
CA VAL A 225 6.84 -0.91 4.49
C VAL A 225 7.78 0.26 4.75
N GLN A 226 8.95 0.00 5.34
CA GLN A 226 10.01 1.00 5.51
C GLN A 226 10.43 1.60 4.17
N PHE A 227 10.67 0.76 3.15
CA PHE A 227 10.98 1.24 1.80
C PHE A 227 9.89 2.17 1.25
N MET A 228 8.62 1.79 1.37
CA MET A 228 7.50 2.59 0.88
C MET A 228 7.39 3.96 1.57
N VAL A 229 7.68 4.03 2.86
CA VAL A 229 7.74 5.32 3.60
C VAL A 229 8.89 6.17 3.07
N LEU A 230 10.08 5.60 2.90
CA LEU A 230 11.26 6.33 2.40
C LEU A 230 11.04 6.84 0.96
N GLU A 231 10.41 6.05 0.11
CA GLU A 231 10.03 6.47 -1.24
C GLU A 231 8.99 7.60 -1.18
N SER A 232 8.03 7.53 -0.25
CA SER A 232 7.06 8.60 -0.01
C SER A 232 7.74 9.90 0.46
N ALA A 233 8.74 9.79 1.33
CA ALA A 233 9.54 10.94 1.77
C ALA A 233 10.34 11.56 0.63
N SER A 234 10.89 10.76 -0.28
CA SER A 234 11.55 11.26 -1.49
C SER A 234 10.59 12.05 -2.37
N ILE A 235 9.37 11.56 -2.59
CA ILE A 235 8.36 12.26 -3.40
C ILE A 235 7.98 13.60 -2.78
N VAL A 236 7.74 13.63 -1.47
CA VAL A 236 7.42 14.89 -0.75
C VAL A 236 8.57 15.89 -0.86
N LYS A 237 9.81 15.41 -0.68
CA LYS A 237 11.02 16.22 -0.84
C LYS A 237 11.10 16.85 -2.23
N ASP A 238 10.90 16.05 -3.27
CA ASP A 238 11.00 16.48 -4.66
C ASP A 238 9.91 17.51 -5.02
N TRP A 239 8.72 17.38 -4.44
CA TRP A 239 7.59 18.26 -4.75
C TRP A 239 7.62 19.61 -4.04
N PHE A 240 8.14 19.67 -2.81
CA PHE A 240 8.11 20.88 -1.98
C PHE A 240 9.50 21.52 -1.78
N SER A 241 10.57 20.90 -2.28
CA SER A 241 11.93 21.44 -2.21
C SER A 241 12.39 21.82 -0.78
N TYR A 242 11.97 21.05 0.23
CA TYR A 242 12.39 21.26 1.61
C TYR A 242 13.92 21.13 1.74
N ASP A 243 14.50 21.86 2.70
CA ASP A 243 15.94 21.85 2.93
C ASP A 243 16.43 20.41 3.16
N ASN A 244 17.56 20.09 2.51
CA ASN A 244 18.19 18.78 2.56
C ASN A 244 18.51 18.35 4.00
N GLN A 245 18.65 19.26 4.96
CA GLN A 245 18.95 18.93 6.36
C GLN A 245 17.74 18.36 7.13
N LEU A 246 16.52 18.82 6.81
CA LEU A 246 15.27 18.40 7.48
C LEU A 246 14.84 16.98 7.04
N LEU A 247 15.13 16.65 5.78
CA LEU A 247 14.86 15.36 5.14
C LEU A 247 16.12 14.59 4.78
N SER A 248 17.29 14.96 5.32
CA SER A 248 18.48 14.13 5.13
C SER A 248 18.24 12.85 5.92
N SER A 249 17.73 11.84 5.22
CA SER A 249 17.90 10.44 5.57
C SER A 249 19.40 10.17 5.48
N ASN A 250 20.12 10.65 6.47
CA ASN A 250 21.55 10.45 6.54
C ASN A 250 21.72 8.94 6.74
N ASN A 251 22.41 8.26 5.83
CA ASN A 251 22.81 6.84 5.94
C ASN A 251 23.70 6.57 7.17
N THR A 252 23.87 7.58 8.03
CA THR A 252 24.67 7.50 9.24
C THR A 252 23.84 6.83 10.32
N PHE A 253 24.10 5.54 10.46
CA PHE A 253 23.79 4.71 11.61
C PHE A 253 24.27 5.36 12.92
N TYR A 254 23.44 6.22 13.53
CA TYR A 254 23.69 6.67 14.89
C TYR A 254 22.41 6.64 15.72
N ASN A 255 22.51 5.94 16.85
CA ASN A 255 21.59 5.88 18.00
C ASN A 255 20.18 5.32 17.76
N VAL A 256 20.11 3.99 17.59
CA VAL A 256 19.45 3.00 18.47
C VAL A 256 18.33 3.52 19.40
N THR A 257 17.35 4.25 18.89
CA THR A 257 16.17 4.64 19.68
C THR A 257 14.89 4.00 19.17
N THR A 258 14.78 3.68 17.89
CA THR A 258 13.60 3.02 17.33
C THR A 258 13.96 1.65 16.75
N SER A 259 13.75 0.61 17.55
CA SER A 259 13.73 -0.77 17.08
C SER A 259 12.43 -1.06 16.35
N ARG A 260 12.40 -2.12 15.53
CA ARG A 260 11.14 -2.64 14.97
C ARG A 260 10.14 -2.92 16.11
N LEU A 261 8.85 -2.73 15.83
CA LEU A 261 7.80 -3.10 16.78
C LEU A 261 7.79 -4.61 16.95
N ALA A 262 7.46 -5.08 18.15
CA ALA A 262 7.27 -6.48 18.45
C ALA A 262 5.92 -6.98 17.91
N LEU A 263 5.78 -6.98 16.58
CA LEU A 263 4.54 -7.28 15.86
C LEU A 263 4.82 -8.21 14.68
N ASP A 264 3.94 -9.19 14.49
CA ASP A 264 3.92 -10.09 13.34
C ASP A 264 3.07 -9.52 12.19
N ILE A 265 3.25 -8.23 11.92
CA ILE A 265 2.50 -7.45 10.92
C ILE A 265 3.49 -6.52 10.21
N PRO A 266 3.41 -6.36 8.87
CA PRO A 266 4.17 -5.34 8.14
C PRO A 266 3.92 -3.94 8.72
N HIS A 267 4.97 -3.25 9.14
CA HIS A 267 4.84 -2.00 9.89
C HIS A 267 5.97 -1.02 9.66
N ALA A 268 5.72 0.26 9.94
CA ALA A 268 6.75 1.28 10.06
C ALA A 268 6.41 2.29 11.16
N VAL A 269 7.43 2.67 11.92
CA VAL A 269 7.41 3.75 12.90
C VAL A 269 8.22 4.90 12.32
N LEU A 270 7.58 6.05 12.20
CA LEU A 270 8.19 7.27 11.71
C LEU A 270 8.53 8.15 12.90
N SER A 271 9.71 8.77 12.91
CA SER A 271 10.11 9.71 13.96
C SER A 271 11.24 10.62 13.50
N TYR A 272 11.43 11.74 14.20
CA TYR A 272 12.66 12.52 14.12
C TYR A 272 13.63 12.12 15.24
N VAL A 273 14.93 12.15 14.96
CA VAL A 273 15.97 11.85 15.97
C VAL A 273 15.91 12.91 17.09
N ASN A 274 15.95 12.47 18.35
CA ASN A 274 16.09 13.39 19.46
C ASN A 274 17.57 13.73 19.66
N ASN A 275 18.00 14.91 19.24
CA ASN A 275 19.34 15.41 19.54
C ASN A 275 19.30 16.07 20.92
N ASN A 276 20.14 15.61 21.87
CA ASN A 276 20.30 16.18 23.22
C ASN A 276 20.81 17.65 23.23
N ILE A 277 20.85 18.32 22.09
CA ILE A 277 21.31 19.69 21.99
C ILE A 277 20.15 20.59 22.42
N THR A 278 20.31 21.21 23.59
CA THR A 278 19.46 22.26 24.14
C THR A 278 19.58 23.54 23.30
N CYS A 279 19.12 23.50 22.05
CA CYS A 279 18.81 24.71 21.31
C CYS A 279 17.35 25.06 21.58
N ASN A 280 17.11 26.31 22.00
CA ASN A 280 15.77 26.91 21.99
C ASN A 280 15.24 26.82 20.57
N GLU A 281 14.17 26.05 20.37
CA GLU A 281 13.54 25.94 19.05
C GLU A 281 12.80 27.22 18.71
N ASP A 282 12.94 27.66 17.46
CA ASP A 282 11.91 28.48 16.84
C ASP A 282 10.67 27.60 16.64
N HIS A 283 9.53 28.04 17.16
CA HIS A 283 8.22 27.38 17.01
C HIS A 283 7.91 27.04 15.53
N HIS A 284 8.46 27.80 14.59
CA HIS A 284 8.32 27.58 13.15
C HIS A 284 8.93 26.27 12.64
N GLU A 285 10.08 25.85 13.17
CA GLU A 285 10.77 24.64 12.70
C GLU A 285 10.02 23.37 13.12
N ARG A 286 9.50 23.36 14.35
CA ARG A 286 8.68 22.27 14.88
C ARG A 286 7.38 22.10 14.10
N GLU A 287 6.72 23.21 13.73
CA GLU A 287 5.51 23.15 12.90
C GLU A 287 5.83 22.66 11.48
N LEU A 288 6.98 23.05 10.92
CA LEU A 288 7.44 22.53 9.63
C LEU A 288 7.68 21.01 9.68
N HIS A 289 8.32 20.49 10.73
CA HIS A 289 8.49 19.04 10.92
C HIS A 289 7.16 18.29 10.98
N LYS A 290 6.16 18.83 11.67
CA LYS A 290 4.82 18.24 11.70
C LYS A 290 4.16 18.22 10.32
N ILE A 291 4.26 19.31 9.56
CA ILE A 291 3.72 19.40 8.20
C ILE A 291 4.39 18.36 7.29
N ILE A 292 5.73 18.29 7.31
CA ILE A 292 6.50 17.34 6.52
C ILE A 292 6.12 15.90 6.90
N LEU A 293 6.04 15.59 8.19
CA LEU A 293 5.64 14.25 8.63
C LEU A 293 4.21 13.92 8.18
N ALA A 294 3.28 14.87 8.31
CA ALA A 294 1.90 14.69 7.86
C ALA A 294 1.82 14.40 6.37
N GLN A 295 2.62 15.11 5.55
CA GLN A 295 2.74 14.85 4.12
C GLN A 295 3.31 13.47 3.81
N ILE A 296 4.37 13.05 4.50
CA ILE A 296 4.97 11.71 4.34
C ILE A 296 3.95 10.62 4.70
N VAL A 297 3.26 10.78 5.82
CA VAL A 297 2.24 9.83 6.29
C VAL A 297 1.07 9.77 5.31
N GLY A 298 0.55 10.92 4.88
CA GLY A 298 -0.50 11.01 3.87
C GLY A 298 -0.12 10.34 2.57
N GLN A 299 1.08 10.62 2.07
CA GLN A 299 1.62 10.00 0.86
C GLN A 299 1.80 8.49 0.99
N THR A 300 2.28 8.03 2.14
CA THR A 300 2.46 6.61 2.45
C THR A 300 1.11 5.89 2.46
N ILE A 301 0.12 6.44 3.16
CA ILE A 301 -1.23 5.87 3.23
C ILE A 301 -1.86 5.85 1.83
N TRP A 302 -1.74 6.94 1.06
CA TRP A 302 -2.24 7.01 -0.31
C TRP A 302 -1.64 5.91 -1.19
N LYS A 303 -0.32 5.71 -1.13
CA LYS A 303 0.34 4.66 -1.92
C LYS A 303 -0.11 3.27 -1.51
N PHE A 304 -0.18 2.97 -0.22
CA PHE A 304 -0.68 1.67 0.23
C PHE A 304 -2.17 1.48 -0.04
N SER A 305 -2.98 2.54 -0.05
CA SER A 305 -4.39 2.44 -0.34
C SER A 305 -4.66 2.23 -1.82
N GLU A 306 -3.97 2.97 -2.71
CA GLU A 306 -4.29 3.05 -4.14
C GLU A 306 -3.46 2.13 -5.05
N SER A 307 -2.21 1.83 -4.70
CA SER A 307 -1.30 1.07 -5.59
C SER A 307 -1.88 -0.28 -5.96
N LEU A 308 -1.88 -0.63 -7.26
CA LEU A 308 -2.40 -1.92 -7.72
C LEU A 308 -1.56 -3.08 -7.21
N ILE A 309 -0.24 -2.98 -7.32
CA ILE A 309 0.73 -3.96 -6.84
C ILE A 309 1.77 -3.26 -5.97
N ILE A 310 2.05 -3.79 -4.79
CA ILE A 310 3.12 -3.30 -3.92
C ILE A 310 4.45 -3.84 -4.46
N LYS A 311 5.30 -2.96 -4.98
CA LYS A 311 6.63 -3.31 -5.48
C LYS A 311 7.69 -2.93 -4.45
N TRP A 312 8.64 -3.83 -4.20
CA TRP A 312 9.75 -3.56 -3.29
C TRP A 312 11.05 -3.37 -4.07
N ASN A 313 11.69 -2.22 -3.90
CA ASN A 313 13.07 -2.02 -4.31
C ASN A 313 14.00 -2.21 -3.10
N PRO A 314 14.81 -3.28 -3.04
CA PRO A 314 15.63 -3.58 -1.88
C PRO A 314 16.92 -2.75 -1.83
N SER A 315 17.05 -1.64 -2.56
CA SER A 315 18.26 -0.81 -2.59
C SER A 315 18.64 -0.28 -1.20
N TYR A 316 17.66 0.23 -0.45
CA TYR A 316 17.87 0.71 0.91
C TYR A 316 18.29 -0.42 1.86
N PHE A 317 17.58 -1.55 1.80
CA PHE A 317 17.89 -2.75 2.58
C PHE A 317 19.32 -3.25 2.29
N ASN A 318 19.70 -3.33 1.01
CA ASN A 318 21.01 -3.78 0.58
C ASN A 318 22.12 -2.85 1.10
N ASN A 319 21.97 -1.54 0.96
CA ASN A 319 22.94 -0.58 1.48
C ASN A 319 23.09 -0.73 3.00
N THR A 320 21.96 -0.87 3.70
CA THR A 320 21.92 -1.03 5.15
C THR A 320 22.67 -2.29 5.60
N ALA A 321 22.37 -3.42 4.98
CA ALA A 321 23.01 -4.70 5.29
C ALA A 321 24.52 -4.67 4.96
N LEU A 322 24.91 -4.10 3.82
CA LEU A 322 26.31 -4.00 3.41
C LEU A 322 27.14 -3.15 4.38
N ASP A 323 26.61 -2.01 4.83
CA ASP A 323 27.33 -1.14 5.74
C ASP A 323 27.50 -1.79 7.13
N ILE A 324 26.50 -2.54 7.59
CA ILE A 324 26.62 -3.36 8.80
C ILE A 324 27.68 -4.45 8.63
N LEU A 325 27.66 -5.19 7.52
CA LEU A 325 28.67 -6.22 7.28
C LEU A 325 30.09 -5.65 7.16
N LYS A 326 30.26 -4.44 6.62
CA LYS A 326 31.54 -3.73 6.60
C LYS A 326 32.03 -3.36 8.00
N SER A 327 31.12 -3.07 8.94
CA SER A 327 31.48 -2.73 10.33
C SER A 327 32.09 -3.92 11.10
N ILE A 328 31.90 -5.15 10.61
CA ILE A 328 32.45 -6.37 11.22
C ILE A 328 33.91 -6.54 10.83
N ASN A 329 34.81 -6.25 11.78
CA ASN A 329 36.27 -6.37 11.64
C ASN A 329 36.88 -7.58 12.37
N ASN A 330 36.07 -8.37 13.10
CA ASN A 330 36.56 -9.53 13.83
C ASN A 330 36.82 -10.71 12.88
N THR A 331 38.03 -11.26 12.93
CA THR A 331 38.46 -12.43 12.14
C THR A 331 37.66 -13.69 12.46
N GLU A 332 37.16 -13.84 13.69
CA GLU A 332 36.35 -14.99 14.11
C GLU A 332 34.95 -15.01 13.45
N LEU A 333 34.51 -13.87 12.92
CA LEU A 333 33.18 -13.71 12.32
C LEU A 333 33.20 -13.79 10.78
N LEU A 334 34.37 -14.05 10.17
CA LEU A 334 34.54 -14.05 8.71
C LEU A 334 33.65 -15.07 8.00
N ASP A 335 33.64 -16.32 8.45
CA ASP A 335 32.84 -17.39 7.83
C ASP A 335 31.34 -17.07 7.85
N VAL A 336 30.86 -16.54 8.98
CA VAL A 336 29.46 -16.17 9.16
C VAL A 336 29.11 -14.93 8.34
N LYS A 337 30.01 -13.95 8.28
CA LYS A 337 29.87 -12.76 7.42
C LYS A 337 29.74 -13.16 5.95
N GLU A 338 30.58 -14.07 5.46
CA GLU A 338 30.50 -14.57 4.09
C GLU A 338 29.17 -15.30 3.84
N LYS A 339 28.75 -16.16 4.76
CA LYS A 339 27.46 -16.86 4.66
C LYS A 339 26.27 -15.90 4.60
N VAL A 340 26.26 -14.87 5.44
CA VAL A 340 25.22 -13.81 5.40
C VAL A 340 25.25 -13.10 4.05
N GLN A 341 26.42 -12.70 3.56
CA GLN A 341 26.56 -12.02 2.28
C GLN A 341 26.04 -12.88 1.10
N GLN A 342 26.46 -14.15 1.03
CA GLN A 342 25.97 -15.08 0.00
C GLN A 342 24.45 -15.27 0.05
N THR A 343 23.87 -15.29 1.25
CA THR A 343 22.41 -15.41 1.44
C THR A 343 21.68 -14.15 1.00
N LEU A 344 22.22 -12.97 1.32
CA LEU A 344 21.68 -11.69 0.86
C LEU A 344 21.71 -11.58 -0.67
N ASP A 345 22.81 -11.98 -1.31
CA ASP A 345 22.92 -11.97 -2.78
C ASP A 345 21.86 -12.86 -3.45
N LYS A 346 21.60 -14.04 -2.88
CA LYS A 346 20.51 -14.93 -3.32
C LYS A 346 19.15 -14.28 -3.13
N LEU A 347 18.87 -13.70 -1.96
CA LEU A 347 17.62 -13.01 -1.68
C LEU A 347 17.37 -11.86 -2.67
N LEU A 348 18.37 -11.00 -2.89
CA LEU A 348 18.29 -9.88 -3.85
C LEU A 348 18.04 -10.36 -5.27
N THR A 349 18.62 -11.50 -5.66
CA THR A 349 18.38 -12.12 -6.97
C THR A 349 16.94 -12.63 -7.09
N SER A 350 16.42 -13.31 -6.07
CA SER A 350 15.02 -13.76 -6.03
C SER A 350 14.03 -12.60 -6.09
N ILE A 351 14.30 -11.49 -5.38
CA ILE A 351 13.47 -10.28 -5.42
C ILE A 351 13.49 -9.65 -6.82
N LYS A 352 14.65 -9.60 -7.49
CA LYS A 352 14.74 -9.11 -8.88
C LYS A 352 13.91 -9.96 -9.84
N ILE A 353 13.88 -11.28 -9.66
CA ILE A 353 13.04 -12.19 -10.46
C ILE A 353 11.56 -11.93 -10.17
N CYS A 354 11.18 -11.81 -8.90
CA CYS A 354 9.81 -11.48 -8.49
C CYS A 354 9.34 -10.15 -9.07
N ASN A 355 10.17 -9.10 -9.02
CA ASN A 355 9.87 -7.80 -9.61
C ASN A 355 9.69 -7.86 -11.13
N LYS A 356 10.48 -8.67 -11.85
CA LYS A 356 10.27 -8.90 -13.29
C LYS A 356 8.93 -9.60 -13.55
N LYS A 357 8.55 -10.57 -12.72
CA LYS A 357 7.23 -11.24 -12.82
C LYS A 357 6.09 -10.24 -12.62
N ILE A 358 6.20 -9.36 -11.62
CA ILE A 358 5.26 -8.25 -11.39
C ILE A 358 5.14 -7.37 -12.64
N ASP A 359 6.26 -6.98 -13.26
CA ASP A 359 6.26 -6.11 -14.43
C ASP A 359 5.64 -6.75 -15.69
N THR A 360 5.56 -8.08 -15.75
CA THR A 360 4.95 -8.82 -16.89
C THR A 360 3.45 -9.09 -16.74
N VAL A 361 2.88 -8.90 -15.56
CA VAL A 361 1.47 -9.25 -15.29
C VAL A 361 0.53 -8.24 -15.95
N ASP A 362 -0.51 -8.74 -16.60
CA ASP A 362 -1.58 -7.87 -17.10
C ASP A 362 -2.41 -7.37 -15.91
N ASN A 363 -2.23 -6.08 -15.58
CA ASN A 363 -2.93 -5.40 -14.49
C ASN A 363 -4.46 -5.43 -14.64
N ILE A 364 -4.99 -5.78 -15.82
CA ILE A 364 -6.44 -5.99 -16.04
C ILE A 364 -6.94 -7.22 -15.26
N ASN A 365 -6.08 -8.22 -15.01
CA ASN A 365 -6.46 -9.39 -14.21
C ASN A 365 -6.41 -9.06 -12.70
N THR A 366 -7.59 -8.86 -12.13
CA THR A 366 -7.76 -8.54 -10.70
C THR A 366 -7.34 -9.68 -9.78
N LEU A 367 -7.33 -10.93 -10.25
CA LEU A 367 -6.92 -12.07 -9.43
C LEU A 367 -5.39 -12.13 -9.32
N ASP A 368 -4.67 -12.00 -10.43
CA ASP A 368 -3.21 -12.06 -10.44
C ASP A 368 -2.60 -10.91 -9.63
N THR A 369 -3.14 -9.69 -9.79
CA THR A 369 -2.75 -8.52 -8.99
C THR A 369 -2.97 -8.76 -7.49
N ARG A 370 -4.07 -9.43 -7.12
CA ARG A 370 -4.37 -9.79 -5.72
C ARG A 370 -3.40 -10.84 -5.18
N ILE A 371 -3.12 -11.89 -5.95
CA ILE A 371 -2.16 -12.94 -5.57
C ILE A 371 -0.77 -12.34 -5.33
N LEU A 372 -0.35 -11.39 -6.18
CA LEU A 372 0.94 -10.72 -6.02
C LEU A 372 0.98 -9.80 -4.79
N ASN A 373 -0.10 -9.07 -4.49
CA ASN A 373 -0.16 -8.28 -3.25
C ASN A 373 -0.07 -9.16 -2.00
N ASP A 374 -0.81 -10.27 -1.99
CA ASP A 374 -0.78 -11.20 -0.86
C ASP A 374 0.63 -11.83 -0.73
N LEU A 375 1.27 -12.18 -1.85
CA LEU A 375 2.68 -12.62 -1.86
C LEU A 375 3.62 -11.59 -1.23
N MET A 376 3.48 -10.32 -1.59
CA MET A 376 4.36 -9.25 -1.09
C MET A 376 4.13 -8.95 0.40
N MET A 377 2.88 -9.00 0.85
CA MET A 377 2.52 -8.85 2.26
C MET A 377 3.07 -10.02 3.10
N ASP A 378 2.90 -11.26 2.62
CA ASP A 378 3.44 -12.45 3.28
C ASP A 378 4.98 -12.44 3.28
N LEU A 379 5.61 -11.99 2.18
CA LEU A 379 7.06 -11.83 2.11
C LEU A 379 7.58 -10.88 3.18
N ASP A 380 6.97 -9.70 3.35
CA ASP A 380 7.43 -8.72 4.35
C ASP A 380 7.32 -9.28 5.77
N ARG A 381 6.26 -10.05 6.03
CA ARG A 381 6.09 -10.75 7.30
C ARG A 381 7.13 -11.85 7.52
N ILE A 382 7.44 -12.64 6.49
CA ILE A 382 8.50 -13.67 6.57
C ILE A 382 9.87 -13.01 6.81
N LEU A 383 10.13 -11.87 6.19
CA LEU A 383 11.35 -11.10 6.39
C LEU A 383 11.48 -10.56 7.81
N LEU A 384 10.38 -10.18 8.49
CA LEU A 384 10.42 -9.82 9.92
C LEU A 384 10.93 -10.98 10.78
N CYS A 385 10.56 -12.21 10.45
CA CYS A 385 10.94 -13.44 11.14
C CYS A 385 10.73 -13.33 12.67
N PRO A 386 9.46 -13.24 13.13
CA PRO A 386 9.14 -13.01 14.54
C PRO A 386 9.59 -14.19 15.42
N ASP A 387 10.09 -13.88 16.62
CA ASP A 387 10.28 -14.86 17.68
C ASP A 387 8.98 -15.11 18.49
N LYS A 388 9.09 -15.85 19.60
CA LYS A 388 7.94 -16.16 20.48
C LYS A 388 7.31 -14.93 21.13
N GLN A 389 8.02 -13.80 21.17
CA GLN A 389 7.56 -12.52 21.69
C GLN A 389 7.21 -11.54 20.57
N ASN A 390 7.07 -12.02 19.32
CA ASN A 390 6.87 -11.23 18.11
C ASN A 390 8.00 -10.23 17.81
N GLN A 391 9.17 -10.36 18.44
CA GLN A 391 10.30 -9.51 18.09
C GLN A 391 10.93 -9.99 16.78
N SER A 392 11.26 -9.04 15.91
CA SER A 392 11.99 -9.36 14.68
C SER A 392 13.39 -9.89 15.02
N ARG A 393 13.73 -11.04 14.41
CA ARG A 393 15.07 -11.64 14.45
C ARG A 393 16.02 -11.04 13.42
N THR A 394 15.47 -10.41 12.38
CA THR A 394 16.21 -9.74 11.30
C THR A 394 16.39 -8.25 11.56
N ASP A 395 16.11 -7.78 12.78
CA ASP A 395 16.29 -6.39 13.15
C ASP A 395 17.79 -6.06 13.28
N TRP A 396 18.35 -5.59 12.18
CA TRP A 396 19.72 -5.13 12.06
C TRP A 396 20.13 -4.08 13.11
N SER A 397 19.20 -3.33 13.72
CA SER A 397 19.51 -2.40 14.81
C SER A 397 20.01 -3.12 16.07
N LYS A 398 19.56 -4.37 16.30
CA LYS A 398 20.01 -5.21 17.43
C LYS A 398 21.48 -5.59 17.29
N PHE A 399 21.99 -5.71 16.05
CA PHE A 399 23.38 -6.05 15.80
C PHE A 399 24.35 -5.08 16.47
N PHE A 400 24.05 -3.77 16.45
CA PHE A 400 24.89 -2.77 17.10
C PHE A 400 24.94 -2.92 18.61
N ARG A 401 23.87 -3.41 19.25
CA ARG A 401 23.88 -3.74 20.69
C ARG A 401 24.73 -4.99 20.97
N LEU A 402 24.77 -5.91 20.02
CA LEU A 402 25.52 -7.17 20.11
C LEU A 402 27.01 -7.03 19.81
N ASN A 403 27.48 -5.92 19.23
CA ASN A 403 28.90 -5.69 18.96
C ASN A 403 29.79 -5.70 20.22
N HIS A 404 29.21 -5.58 21.42
CA HIS A 404 29.92 -5.67 22.70
C HIS A 404 29.79 -7.05 23.37
N GLU A 405 29.07 -7.98 22.76
CA GLU A 405 28.84 -9.33 23.27
C GLU A 405 29.90 -10.33 22.74
N PRO A 406 30.07 -11.51 23.37
CA PRO A 406 30.99 -12.54 22.90
C PRO A 406 30.67 -13.01 21.47
N SER A 407 31.72 -13.34 20.70
CA SER A 407 31.63 -13.82 19.31
C SER A 407 30.58 -14.93 19.13
N ASP A 408 30.47 -15.87 20.06
CA ASP A 408 29.50 -16.98 20.00
C ASP A 408 28.04 -16.50 19.92
N LYS A 409 27.67 -15.45 20.67
CA LYS A 409 26.31 -14.88 20.62
C LYS A 409 26.05 -14.19 19.29
N ILE A 410 27.06 -13.51 18.75
CA ILE A 410 26.97 -12.85 17.45
C ILE A 410 26.81 -13.88 16.33
N ILE A 411 27.59 -14.98 16.38
CA ILE A 411 27.50 -16.09 15.44
C ILE A 411 26.10 -16.72 15.48
N MET A 412 25.56 -16.98 16.67
CA MET A 412 24.22 -17.53 16.84
C MET A 412 23.17 -16.61 16.22
N TYR A 413 23.22 -15.31 16.53
CA TYR A 413 22.29 -14.31 15.98
C TYR A 413 22.35 -14.27 14.44
N MET A 414 23.54 -14.17 13.86
CA MET A 414 23.69 -14.12 12.40
C MET A 414 23.22 -15.40 11.71
N ASN A 415 23.42 -16.57 12.32
CA ASN A 415 22.87 -17.82 11.80
C ASN A 415 21.34 -17.86 11.83
N GLU A 416 20.70 -17.26 12.84
CA GLU A 416 19.24 -17.09 12.84
C GLU A 416 18.78 -16.17 11.70
N VAL A 417 19.48 -15.05 11.48
CA VAL A 417 19.20 -14.13 10.37
C VAL A 417 19.31 -14.84 9.02
N VAL A 418 20.38 -15.62 8.80
CA VAL A 418 20.55 -16.43 7.58
C VAL A 418 19.37 -17.37 7.37
N LYS A 419 18.97 -18.10 8.41
CA LYS A 419 17.83 -19.03 8.34
C LYS A 419 16.52 -18.31 7.97
N CYS A 420 16.30 -17.12 8.52
CA CYS A 420 15.13 -16.30 8.18
C CYS A 420 15.13 -15.91 6.69
N TYR A 421 16.28 -15.49 6.15
CA TYR A 421 16.39 -15.16 4.72
C TYR A 421 16.32 -16.38 3.80
N GLU A 422 16.84 -17.53 4.21
CA GLU A 422 16.66 -18.80 3.49
C GLU A 422 15.18 -19.16 3.36
N ASN A 423 14.39 -18.99 4.43
CA ASN A 423 12.94 -19.19 4.38
C ASN A 423 12.26 -18.21 3.41
N ALA A 424 12.67 -16.93 3.41
CA ALA A 424 12.14 -15.94 2.47
C ALA A 424 12.49 -16.27 1.02
N ILE A 425 13.71 -16.76 0.77
CA ILE A 425 14.16 -17.22 -0.56
C ILE A 425 13.31 -18.41 -1.01
N GLN A 426 13.11 -19.41 -0.15
CA GLN A 426 12.31 -20.58 -0.47
C GLN A 426 10.86 -20.18 -0.80
N PHE A 427 10.27 -19.29 0.01
CA PHE A 427 8.93 -18.76 -0.24
C PHE A 427 8.79 -18.09 -1.60
N LEU A 428 9.82 -17.36 -2.04
CA LEU A 428 9.85 -16.73 -3.36
C LEU A 428 10.08 -17.71 -4.52
N GLN A 429 10.66 -18.89 -4.26
CA GLN A 429 10.95 -19.91 -5.27
C GLN A 429 9.78 -20.89 -5.47
N ASP A 430 9.01 -21.16 -4.41
CA ASP A 430 7.88 -22.10 -4.44
C ASP A 430 6.64 -21.56 -5.17
N ARG A 431 6.68 -20.32 -5.71
CA ARG A 431 5.54 -19.62 -6.34
C ARG A 431 5.88 -18.90 -7.64
#